data_AF-A0A8S9L3X2-F1
#
_entry.id   AF-A0A8S9L3X2-F1
#
_cell.length_a   1.000
_cell.length_b   1.000
_cell.length_c   1.000
_cell.angle_alpha   90.00
_cell.angle_beta   90.00
_cell.angle_gamma   90.00
#
_symmetry.space_group_name_H-M   'P 1'
#
loop_
_entity.id
_entity.type
_entity.pdbx_description
1 polymer ?
#
loop_
_entity_poly.entity_id
_entity_poly.type
_entity_poly.pdbx_seq_one_letter_code
_entity_poly.pdbx_strand_id
1 'polypeptide(L)'
;MIPMVINVSKDDDGVSLEFRVSAYANVIVIDSVSIKQPQESQNADQGPDFDYVFLEIRGIKPTITDFLAHYMSNKDSREYLHWLKDVKSFVEK
;
A
#
# COMPACT_ATOMS: atom_id res chain seq x y z
N MET A 1 8.07 -7.51 -6.81
CA MET A 1 6.67 -7.13 -6.60
C MET A 1 6.58 -6.43 -5.26
N ILE A 2 5.90 -5.29 -5.16
CA ILE A 2 5.65 -4.57 -3.92
C ILE A 2 4.13 -4.60 -3.69
N PRO A 3 3.62 -5.30 -2.66
CA PRO A 3 2.21 -5.26 -2.32
C PRO A 3 1.88 -3.92 -1.67
N MET A 4 0.78 -3.30 -2.08
CA MET A 4 0.33 -2.02 -1.55
C MET A 4 -1.17 -1.97 -1.36
N VAL A 5 -1.58 -1.08 -0.47
CA VAL A 5 -2.99 -0.77 -0.22
C VAL A 5 -3.20 0.71 -0.50
N ILE A 6 -4.15 1.04 -1.37
CA ILE A 6 -4.54 2.40 -1.68
C ILE A 6 -5.93 2.63 -1.12
N ASN A 7 -6.06 3.65 -0.28
CA ASN A 7 -7.36 4.08 0.26
C ASN A 7 -7.78 5.38 -0.42
N VAL A 8 -9.00 5.38 -0.97
CA VAL A 8 -9.63 6.55 -1.57
C VAL A 8 -10.87 6.91 -0.76
N SER A 9 -10.80 8.01 -0.01
CA SER A 9 -11.93 8.62 0.67
C SER A 9 -12.45 9.82 -0.11
N LYS A 10 -13.76 10.09 0.00
CA LYS A 10 -14.39 11.25 -0.64
C LYS A 10 -14.60 12.40 0.36
N ASP A 11 -15.04 12.08 1.57
CA ASP A 11 -15.40 13.02 2.65
C ASP A 11 -15.07 12.40 4.03
N ASP A 12 -15.29 13.13 5.13
CA ASP A 12 -15.03 12.68 6.51
C ASP A 12 -16.07 11.67 7.06
N ASP A 13 -17.03 11.24 6.24
CA ASP A 13 -18.08 10.27 6.58
C ASP A 13 -17.54 8.83 6.83
N GLY A 14 -16.22 8.65 6.70
CA GLY A 14 -15.50 7.42 7.06
C GLY A 14 -15.69 6.26 6.07
N VAL A 15 -16.43 6.47 4.98
CA VAL A 15 -16.53 5.51 3.87
C VAL A 15 -15.35 5.70 2.92
N SER A 16 -14.64 4.61 2.61
CA SER A 16 -13.50 4.63 1.69
C SER A 16 -13.46 3.40 0.80
N LEU A 17 -12.85 3.54 -0.38
CA LEU A 17 -12.50 2.42 -1.25
C LEU A 17 -11.08 1.97 -0.92
N GLU A 18 -10.92 0.69 -0.63
CA GLU A 18 -9.62 0.05 -0.45
C GLU A 18 -9.28 -0.77 -1.70
N PHE A 19 -8.18 -0.42 -2.35
CA PHE A 19 -7.61 -1.16 -3.46
C PHE A 19 -6.39 -1.91 -2.94
N ARG A 20 -6.37 -3.23 -3.12
CA ARG A 20 -5.13 -4.02 -2.99
C ARG A 20 -4.49 -4.10 -4.36
N VAL A 21 -3.22 -3.71 -4.41
CA VAL A 21 -2.50 -3.64 -5.67
C VAL A 21 -1.12 -4.28 -5.55
N SER A 22 -0.70 -4.90 -6.64
CA SER A 22 0.63 -5.45 -6.81
C SER A 22 1.43 -4.56 -7.77
N ALA A 23 2.46 -3.92 -7.25
CA ALA A 23 3.37 -3.11 -8.06
C ALA A 23 4.57 -3.93 -8.58
N TYR A 24 4.81 -3.81 -9.87
CA TYR A 24 5.98 -4.29 -10.61
C TYR A 24 6.64 -3.10 -11.31
N ALA A 25 7.80 -3.30 -11.96
CA ALA A 25 8.51 -2.22 -12.64
C ALA A 25 7.62 -1.55 -13.71
N ASN A 26 7.18 -0.32 -13.43
CA ASN A 26 6.26 0.47 -14.26
C ASN A 26 4.91 -0.19 -14.56
N VAL A 27 4.46 -1.12 -13.71
CA VAL A 27 3.15 -1.76 -13.84
C VAL A 27 2.49 -1.87 -12.48
N ILE A 28 1.20 -1.53 -12.40
CA ILE A 28 0.38 -1.69 -11.21
C ILE A 28 -0.80 -2.57 -11.58
N VAL A 29 -0.99 -3.65 -10.85
CA VAL A 29 -2.11 -4.58 -11.03
C VAL A 29 -3.06 -4.41 -9.86
N ILE A 30 -4.36 -4.24 -10.13
CA ILE A 30 -5.40 -4.23 -9.10
C ILE A 30 -5.76 -5.68 -8.82
N ASP A 31 -5.50 -6.13 -7.59
CA ASP A 31 -5.78 -7.51 -7.17
C ASP A 31 -7.20 -7.65 -6.63
N SER A 32 -7.69 -6.62 -5.91
CA SER A 32 -9.06 -6.58 -5.39
C SER A 32 -9.46 -5.16 -5.00
N VAL A 33 -10.77 -4.88 -5.01
CA VAL A 33 -11.35 -3.65 -4.45
C VAL A 33 -12.40 -3.99 -3.41
N SER A 34 -12.41 -3.27 -2.29
CA SER A 34 -13.43 -3.37 -1.25
C SER A 34 -13.88 -2.00 -0.78
N ILE A 35 -15.10 -1.93 -0.25
CA ILE A 35 -15.62 -0.74 0.42
C ILE A 35 -15.40 -0.90 1.92
N LYS A 36 -14.72 0.05 2.55
CA LYS A 36 -14.58 0.14 4.00
C LYS A 36 -15.60 1.12 4.56
N GLN A 37 -16.41 0.66 5.52
CA GLN A 37 -17.37 1.48 6.27
C GLN A 37 -17.01 1.49 7.76
N PRO A 38 -17.32 2.59 8.50
CA PRO A 38 -16.98 2.71 9.92
C PRO A 38 -17.70 1.74 10.85
N GLN A 39 -18.81 1.15 10.42
CA GLN A 39 -19.56 0.17 11.21
C GLN A 39 -19.42 -1.22 10.61
N GLU A 40 -19.07 -2.17 11.49
CA GLU A 40 -18.72 -3.56 11.19
C GLU A 40 -19.63 -4.21 10.16
N SER A 41 -19.07 -4.51 8.98
CA SER A 41 -19.58 -5.59 8.15
C SER A 41 -18.40 -6.47 7.77
N GLN A 42 -18.39 -7.66 8.36
CA GLN A 42 -17.44 -8.75 8.11
C GLN A 42 -17.53 -9.31 6.68
N ASN A 43 -18.34 -8.70 5.81
CA ASN A 43 -18.53 -9.05 4.42
C ASN A 43 -18.20 -7.81 3.58
N ALA A 44 -16.93 -7.66 3.26
CA ALA A 44 -16.51 -6.70 2.24
C ALA A 44 -17.05 -7.21 0.90
N ASP A 45 -18.15 -6.62 0.43
CA ASP A 45 -18.64 -6.84 -0.92
C ASP A 45 -17.49 -6.57 -1.89
N GLN A 46 -17.25 -7.50 -2.81
CA GLN A 46 -16.33 -7.30 -3.93
C GLN A 46 -16.79 -6.01 -4.63
N GLY A 47 -15.98 -4.96 -4.52
CA GLY A 47 -16.34 -3.64 -5.04
C GLY A 47 -16.63 -3.71 -6.54
N PRO A 48 -17.20 -2.64 -7.13
CA PRO A 48 -17.43 -2.60 -8.56
C PRO A 48 -16.12 -2.77 -9.35
N ASP A 49 -16.21 -3.26 -10.59
CA ASP A 49 -15.04 -3.35 -11.48
C ASP A 49 -14.48 -1.94 -11.71
N PHE A 50 -13.38 -1.63 -11.02
CA PHE A 50 -12.64 -0.40 -11.20
C PHE A 50 -11.49 -0.63 -12.17
N ASP A 51 -11.44 0.20 -13.21
CA ASP A 51 -10.33 0.24 -14.14
C ASP A 51 -9.14 1.01 -13.53
N TYR A 52 -7.93 0.66 -13.98
CA TYR A 52 -6.67 1.32 -13.64
C TYR A 52 -6.71 2.84 -13.85
N VAL A 53 -7.48 3.29 -14.85
CA VAL A 53 -7.71 4.71 -15.16
C VAL A 53 -8.18 5.50 -13.93
N PHE A 54 -8.97 4.90 -13.03
CA PHE A 54 -9.46 5.57 -11.81
C PHE A 54 -8.33 5.94 -10.82
N LEU A 55 -7.31 5.10 -10.72
CA LEU A 55 -6.14 5.33 -9.89
C LEU A 55 -5.18 6.31 -10.56
N GLU A 56 -5.00 6.20 -11.88
CA GLU A 56 -4.10 7.04 -12.65
C GLU A 56 -4.52 8.53 -12.64
N ILE A 57 -5.82 8.83 -12.80
CA ILE A 57 -6.34 10.21 -12.70
C ILE A 57 -6.15 10.83 -11.31
N ARG A 58 -5.96 10.01 -10.26
CA ARG A 58 -5.64 10.44 -8.89
C ARG A 58 -4.15 10.52 -8.60
N GLY A 59 -3.31 10.38 -9.62
CA GLY A 59 -1.86 10.51 -9.51
C GLY A 59 -1.13 9.22 -9.18
N ILE A 60 -1.82 8.08 -9.06
CA ILE A 60 -1.18 6.77 -8.91
C ILE A 60 -0.77 6.26 -10.29
N LYS A 61 0.32 6.84 -10.80
CA LYS A 61 0.91 6.48 -12.10
C LYS A 61 1.86 5.31 -11.95
N PRO A 62 2.11 4.51 -13.02
CA PRO A 62 3.02 3.38 -12.92
C PRO A 62 4.45 3.78 -12.53
N THR A 63 4.85 5.02 -12.82
CA THR A 63 6.17 5.58 -12.44
C THR A 63 6.39 5.67 -10.93
N ILE A 64 5.34 5.58 -10.10
CA ILE A 64 5.49 5.54 -8.63
C ILE A 64 6.24 4.27 -8.18
N THR A 65 6.19 3.20 -8.98
CA THR A 65 6.83 1.92 -8.67
C THR A 65 8.34 2.03 -8.59
N ASP A 66 8.96 2.88 -9.42
CA ASP A 66 10.40 3.15 -9.36
C ASP A 66 10.78 3.86 -8.06
N PHE A 67 9.99 4.85 -7.62
CA PHE A 67 10.20 5.50 -6.33
C PHE A 67 10.07 4.51 -5.17
N LEU A 68 9.02 3.67 -5.19
CA LEU A 68 8.75 2.69 -4.15
C LEU A 68 9.86 1.63 -4.07
N ALA A 69 10.39 1.17 -5.21
CA ALA A 69 11.49 0.22 -5.24
C ALA A 69 12.75 0.77 -4.54
N HIS A 70 13.14 2.01 -4.88
CA HIS A 70 14.26 2.67 -4.22
C HIS A 70 13.99 2.92 -2.72
N TYR A 71 12.78 3.38 -2.39
CA TYR A 71 12.38 3.62 -1.00
C TYR A 71 12.46 2.34 -0.16
N MET A 72 11.90 1.23 -0.64
CA MET A 72 11.90 -0.06 0.06
C MET A 72 13.32 -0.58 0.29
N SER A 73 14.20 -0.49 -0.72
CA SER A 73 15.61 -0.90 -0.57
C SER A 73 16.34 -0.07 0.48
N ASN A 74 16.13 1.25 0.49
CA ASN A 74 16.75 2.15 1.45
C ASN A 74 16.20 1.96 2.87
N LYS A 75 14.89 1.72 2.99
CA LYS A 75 14.23 1.45 4.26
C LYS A 75 14.74 0.15 4.87
N ASP A 76 14.77 -0.93 4.09
CA ASP A 76 15.24 -2.26 4.53
C ASP A 76 16.68 -2.19 5.07
N SER A 77 17.57 -1.51 4.34
CA SER A 77 18.96 -1.30 4.78
C SER A 77 19.05 -0.54 6.12
N ARG A 78 18.22 0.50 6.29
CA ARG A 78 18.20 1.30 7.53
C ARG A 78 17.62 0.51 8.70
N GLU A 79 16.52 -0.19 8.50
CA GLU A 79 15.87 -1.00 9.53
C GLU A 79 16.78 -2.15 9.97
N TYR A 80 17.46 -2.81 9.04
CA TYR A 80 18.45 -3.84 9.37
C TYR A 80 19.59 -3.29 10.24
N LEU A 81 20.15 -2.12 9.89
CA LEU A 81 21.19 -1.48 10.70
C LEU A 81 20.69 -1.06 12.08
N HIS A 82 19.45 -0.59 12.19
CA HIS A 82 18.82 -0.28 13.48
C HIS A 82 18.64 -1.54 14.32
N TRP A 83 18.11 -2.60 13.73
CA TRP A 83 17.93 -3.89 14.39
C TRP A 83 19.26 -4.45 14.92
N LEU A 84 20.35 -4.38 14.14
CA LEU A 84 21.67 -4.82 14.60
C LEU A 84 22.17 -4.02 15.82
N LYS A 85 21.90 -2.71 15.88
CA LYS A 85 22.25 -1.87 17.04
C LYS A 85 21.44 -2.26 18.27
N ASP A 86 20.16 -2.57 18.09
CA ASP A 86 19.28 -3.01 19.17
C ASP A 86 19.72 -4.37 19.72
N VAL A 87 20.06 -5.33 18.85
CA VAL A 87 20.61 -6.64 19.23
C VAL A 87 21.92 -6.49 19.98
N LYS A 88 22.84 -5.66 19.48
CA LYS A 88 24.10 -5.37 20.17
C LYS A 88 23.84 -4.83 21.58
N SER A 89 22.96 -3.84 21.71
CA SER A 89 22.63 -3.20 22.98
C SER A 89 21.91 -4.15 23.96
N PHE A 90 21.18 -5.13 23.44
CA PHE A 90 20.55 -6.18 24.23
C PHE A 90 21.56 -7.19 24.79
N VAL A 91 22.56 -7.59 24.00
CA VAL A 91 23.60 -8.56 24.40
C VAL A 91 24.65 -7.94 25.32
N GLU A 92 24.92 -6.63 25.19
CA GLU A 92 25.87 -5.91 26.05
C GLU A 92 25.29 -5.53 27.44
N LYS A 93 23.99 -5.75 27.67
CA LYS A 93 23.33 -5.61 28.98
C LYS A 93 23.34 -6.92 29.76
#